data_AF-A0A077M6Z7-F1
#
_entry.id   AF-A0A077M6Z7-F1
#
_cell.length_a   1.000
_cell.length_b   1.000
_cell.length_c   1.000
_cell.angle_alpha   90.00
_cell.angle_beta   90.00
_cell.angle_gamma   90.00
#
_symmetry.space_group_name_H-M   'P 1'
#
loop_
_entity.id
_entity.type
_entity.pdbx_description
1 polymer ?
#
loop_
_entity_poly.entity_id
_entity_poly.type
_entity_poly.pdbx_seq_one_letter_code
_entity_poly.pdbx_strand_id
1 'polypeptide(L)'
;MDYGHELEFGAFLTPDAAHLDRLFENAQLADVLGLDIVCLQDHPYAAQQGDMWTLLSAIGARTTAVRLAPNVACLPLRPPVVLAKAAATLDLVTLGRVELGLGAGAFWDGIVAAGGPRRTPKQAVDALKEAMAIIRAFWAGNSVRFAGEHYSAAGLKPGPVPTHDIPIWLGAYKPRMLRVTGRLADVWIPSMGYAEPTDLLAMNATIDEATIAAGRAPEAVRRAYNIFGTFGRDAGFLKGSAHEWAEQLAELTLTAGVSTYVLGSDDARALATFAHEVAPAVRELVTAERGRMTSPPSQPPAVETVAPEASARHTFSVSATPDNGTRLATERAWDEGDRPTYVMAGREYSTHEQATAQHLVDVHDHLRQELTQVRGVVEQVRAGAMSVGAARSAINTMTMRQNNWTLGAYCQAYCRVVTGHHTLEDRSIFRHLRRAEPGLTPVIDRLEAEHHVIHDLLDRLDEALVTVVTADGSTAALDDLAASLDLLTDALLSHLSYEERELLLPLAEHGMG
;
A
#
# COMPACT_ATOMS: atom_id res chain seq x y z
N MET A 1 21.94 -0.91 14.42
CA MET A 1 21.23 0.13 15.16
C MET A 1 19.84 0.16 14.57
N ASP A 2 18.86 -0.25 15.36
CA ASP A 2 17.45 -0.26 14.99
C ASP A 2 16.79 0.96 15.61
N TYR A 3 16.14 1.79 14.81
CA TYR A 3 15.45 3.03 15.24
C TYR A 3 13.99 2.77 15.65
N GLY A 4 13.53 1.51 15.62
CA GLY A 4 12.18 1.12 16.06
C GLY A 4 11.05 1.53 15.10
N HIS A 5 11.38 1.98 13.89
CA HIS A 5 10.38 2.34 12.89
C HIS A 5 9.59 1.12 12.42
N GLU A 6 8.32 1.36 12.10
CA GLU A 6 7.50 0.43 11.31
C GLU A 6 8.11 0.25 9.93
N LEU A 7 8.08 -0.98 9.44
CA LEU A 7 8.63 -1.30 8.13
C LEU A 7 7.67 -0.86 7.02
N GLU A 8 8.21 -0.36 5.93
CA GLU A 8 7.49 0.05 4.74
C GLU A 8 8.16 -0.55 3.49
N PHE A 9 7.36 -0.90 2.49
CA PHE A 9 7.80 -1.53 1.26
C PHE A 9 7.16 -0.81 0.07
N GLY A 10 7.96 -0.49 -0.94
CA GLY A 10 7.49 0.31 -2.07
C GLY A 10 8.04 -0.14 -3.41
N ALA A 11 7.53 0.47 -4.47
CA ALA A 11 7.96 0.27 -5.84
C ALA A 11 8.57 1.57 -6.40
N PHE A 12 9.72 1.47 -7.05
CA PHE A 12 10.31 2.53 -7.85
C PHE A 12 10.18 2.14 -9.32
N LEU A 13 9.24 2.78 -10.00
CA LEU A 13 8.84 2.47 -11.37
C LEU A 13 9.54 3.39 -12.38
N THR A 14 9.76 2.90 -13.60
CA THR A 14 10.37 3.69 -14.66
C THR A 14 9.31 4.53 -15.39
N PRO A 15 9.47 5.87 -15.47
CA PRO A 15 8.54 6.74 -16.17
C PRO A 15 8.77 6.74 -17.70
N ASP A 16 8.88 5.56 -18.33
CA ASP A 16 9.14 5.42 -19.77
C ASP A 16 7.94 5.88 -20.61
N ALA A 17 8.12 6.92 -21.41
CA ALA A 17 7.09 7.51 -22.25
C ALA A 17 6.58 6.55 -23.34
N ALA A 18 7.35 5.53 -23.71
CA ALA A 18 6.94 4.51 -24.67
C ALA A 18 6.04 3.42 -24.06
N HIS A 19 6.01 3.31 -22.71
CA HIS A 19 5.38 2.21 -21.98
C HIS A 19 4.56 2.70 -20.78
N LEU A 20 3.80 3.79 -20.95
CA LEU A 20 2.99 4.39 -19.89
C LEU A 20 1.84 3.50 -19.41
N ASP A 21 1.31 2.65 -20.29
CA ASP A 21 0.35 1.60 -19.94
C ASP A 21 0.91 0.68 -18.86
N ARG A 22 2.11 0.13 -19.08
CA ARG A 22 2.80 -0.73 -18.13
C ARG A 22 3.12 0.00 -16.82
N LEU A 23 3.49 1.28 -16.89
CA LEU A 23 3.70 2.10 -15.70
C LEU A 23 2.43 2.17 -14.84
N PHE A 24 1.28 2.47 -15.45
CA PHE A 24 0.02 2.58 -14.73
C PHE A 24 -0.44 1.22 -14.19
N GLU A 25 -0.32 0.16 -14.98
CA GLU A 25 -0.63 -1.21 -14.55
C GLU A 25 0.21 -1.62 -13.34
N ASN A 26 1.53 -1.37 -13.36
CA ASN A 26 2.40 -1.69 -12.24
C ASN A 26 2.11 -0.84 -10.99
N ALA A 27 1.73 0.43 -11.16
CA ALA A 27 1.36 1.29 -10.03
C ALA A 27 0.05 0.83 -9.38
N GLN A 28 -0.92 0.39 -10.18
CA GLN A 28 -2.17 -0.21 -9.67
C GLN A 28 -1.91 -1.57 -9.04
N LEU A 29 -1.03 -2.38 -9.62
CA LEU A 29 -0.59 -3.63 -9.02
C LEU A 29 0.04 -3.39 -7.65
N ALA A 30 0.94 -2.42 -7.53
CA ALA A 30 1.54 -2.04 -6.24
C ALA A 30 0.48 -1.67 -5.18
N ASP A 31 -0.58 -0.96 -5.59
CA ASP A 31 -1.72 -0.60 -4.72
C ASP A 31 -2.48 -1.85 -4.25
N VAL A 32 -2.81 -2.76 -5.16
CA VAL A 32 -3.53 -4.01 -4.86
C VAL A 32 -2.69 -4.96 -4.00
N LEU A 33 -1.38 -5.01 -4.23
CA LEU A 33 -0.45 -5.83 -3.46
C LEU A 33 -0.22 -5.30 -2.03
N GLY A 34 -0.75 -4.11 -1.70
CA GLY A 34 -0.57 -3.51 -0.37
C GLY A 34 0.82 -2.92 -0.14
N LEU A 35 1.53 -2.50 -1.21
CA LEU A 35 2.76 -1.73 -1.05
C LEU A 35 2.44 -0.32 -0.51
N ASP A 36 3.36 0.24 0.27
CA ASP A 36 3.18 1.50 0.99
C ASP A 36 3.42 2.73 0.12
N ILE A 37 4.29 2.63 -0.89
CA ILE A 37 4.73 3.79 -1.69
C ILE A 37 5.11 3.43 -3.12
N VAL A 38 4.69 4.27 -4.07
CA VAL A 38 5.12 4.27 -5.47
C VAL A 38 5.94 5.53 -5.75
N CYS A 39 7.14 5.32 -6.29
CA CYS A 39 8.11 6.35 -6.58
C CYS A 39 8.41 6.46 -8.07
N LEU A 40 8.60 7.68 -8.57
CA LEU A 40 9.11 7.95 -9.92
C LEU A 40 10.34 8.85 -9.90
N GLN A 41 11.29 8.59 -10.78
CA GLN A 41 12.43 9.47 -11.00
C GLN A 41 12.04 10.73 -11.77
N ASP A 42 12.80 11.80 -11.57
CA ASP A 42 12.56 13.08 -12.21
C ASP A 42 13.77 13.53 -13.04
N HIS A 43 13.78 13.18 -14.33
CA HIS A 43 14.79 13.62 -15.28
C HIS A 43 14.14 14.38 -16.45
N PRO A 44 13.72 15.66 -16.27
CA PRO A 44 13.05 16.43 -17.32
C PRO A 44 13.86 16.58 -18.63
N TYR A 45 15.18 16.36 -18.58
CA TYR A 45 16.09 16.38 -19.73
C TYR A 45 16.21 15.03 -20.45
N ALA A 46 15.62 13.95 -19.92
CA ALA A 46 15.64 12.63 -20.55
C ALA A 46 14.47 12.49 -21.52
N ALA A 47 14.73 12.52 -22.82
CA ALA A 47 13.70 12.53 -23.86
C ALA A 47 12.75 11.32 -23.85
N GLN A 48 13.18 10.18 -23.28
CA GLN A 48 12.39 8.96 -23.17
C GLN A 48 11.50 8.92 -21.93
N GLN A 49 11.61 9.90 -21.02
CA GLN A 49 10.85 9.90 -19.77
C GLN A 49 9.66 10.87 -19.82
N GLY A 50 8.53 10.47 -19.27
CA GLY A 50 7.40 11.37 -19.03
C GLY A 50 7.66 12.33 -17.87
N ASP A 51 6.91 13.44 -17.82
CA ASP A 51 6.99 14.37 -16.70
C ASP A 51 6.50 13.73 -15.40
N MET A 52 7.39 13.67 -14.39
CA MET A 52 7.13 13.00 -13.13
C MET A 52 5.87 13.49 -12.41
N TRP A 53 5.62 14.80 -12.28
CA TRP A 53 4.43 15.28 -11.55
C TRP A 53 3.13 14.98 -12.29
N THR A 54 3.16 15.05 -13.62
CA THR A 54 2.02 14.67 -14.47
C THR A 54 1.70 13.18 -14.29
N LEU A 55 2.72 12.32 -14.31
CA LEU A 55 2.56 10.88 -14.13
C LEU A 55 2.11 10.52 -12.72
N LEU A 56 2.69 11.12 -11.67
CA LEU A 56 2.23 10.90 -10.29
C LEU A 56 0.77 11.34 -10.10
N SER A 57 0.33 12.41 -10.75
CA SER A 57 -1.08 12.83 -10.70
C SER A 57 -2.00 11.80 -11.37
N ALA A 58 -1.58 11.24 -12.51
CA ALA A 58 -2.32 10.20 -13.20
C ALA A 58 -2.37 8.87 -12.39
N ILE A 59 -1.27 8.50 -11.74
CA ILE A 59 -1.21 7.35 -10.83
C ILE A 59 -2.11 7.59 -9.62
N GLY A 60 -2.04 8.77 -8.98
CA GLY A 60 -2.86 9.08 -7.82
C GLY A 60 -4.36 9.05 -8.08
N ALA A 61 -4.79 9.34 -9.30
CA ALA A 61 -6.19 9.18 -9.72
C ALA A 61 -6.59 7.73 -10.00
N ARG A 62 -5.64 6.80 -10.12
CA ARG A 62 -5.83 5.37 -10.43
C ARG A 62 -5.58 4.43 -9.26
N THR A 63 -5.06 4.96 -8.16
CA THR A 63 -4.72 4.22 -6.93
C THR A 63 -5.38 4.85 -5.71
N THR A 64 -5.49 4.07 -4.64
CA THR A 64 -6.29 4.42 -3.46
C THR A 64 -5.50 4.45 -2.16
N ALA A 65 -4.47 3.62 -2.01
CA ALA A 65 -3.74 3.45 -0.77
C ALA A 65 -2.26 3.89 -0.88
N VAL A 66 -1.56 3.53 -1.96
CA VAL A 66 -0.13 3.84 -2.11
C VAL A 66 0.15 5.33 -1.97
N ARG A 67 1.17 5.65 -1.18
CA ARG A 67 1.76 6.99 -1.19
C ARG A 67 2.55 7.21 -2.46
N LEU A 68 2.72 8.47 -2.86
CA LEU A 68 3.31 8.88 -4.12
C LEU A 68 4.46 9.83 -3.85
N ALA A 69 5.63 9.53 -4.41
CA ALA A 69 6.80 10.36 -4.24
C ALA A 69 7.61 10.54 -5.53
N PRO A 70 8.16 11.74 -5.78
CA PRO A 70 9.36 11.83 -6.59
C PRO A 70 10.53 11.17 -5.87
N ASN A 71 11.37 10.42 -6.58
CA ASN A 71 12.58 9.79 -6.07
C ASN A 71 13.78 10.07 -7.00
N VAL A 72 14.35 11.27 -6.98
CA VAL A 72 13.91 12.49 -6.27
C VAL A 72 13.72 13.63 -7.27
N ALA A 73 12.91 14.65 -6.91
CA ALA A 73 12.61 15.78 -7.78
C ALA A 73 13.87 16.59 -8.09
N CYS A 74 14.03 16.98 -9.36
CA CYS A 74 15.16 17.76 -9.84
C CYS A 74 14.95 19.26 -9.52
N LEU A 75 15.33 19.66 -8.29
CA LEU A 75 15.14 21.04 -7.81
C LEU A 75 15.67 22.12 -8.76
N PRO A 76 16.83 21.98 -9.44
CA PRO A 76 17.29 23.01 -10.39
C PRO A 76 16.33 23.31 -11.55
N LEU A 77 15.42 22.39 -11.87
CA LEU A 77 14.42 22.55 -12.94
C LEU A 77 12.99 22.72 -12.40
N ARG A 78 12.79 22.62 -11.08
CA ARG A 78 11.48 22.78 -10.44
C ARG A 78 11.59 23.80 -9.30
N PRO A 79 11.27 25.09 -9.53
CA PRO A 79 11.38 26.14 -8.52
C PRO A 79 10.61 25.79 -7.23
N PRO A 80 11.11 26.15 -6.03
CA PRO A 80 10.60 25.65 -4.75
C PRO A 80 9.13 26.01 -4.50
N VAL A 81 8.69 27.20 -4.93
CA VAL A 81 7.27 27.60 -4.80
C VAL A 81 6.36 26.75 -5.68
N VAL A 82 6.81 26.41 -6.88
CA VAL A 82 6.05 25.55 -7.81
C VAL A 82 6.00 24.12 -7.28
N LEU A 83 7.12 23.61 -6.76
CA LEU A 83 7.16 22.31 -6.07
C LEU A 83 6.22 22.27 -4.86
N ALA A 84 6.28 23.26 -3.97
CA ALA A 84 5.42 23.33 -2.80
C ALA A 84 3.93 23.31 -3.20
N LYS A 85 3.57 24.11 -4.22
CA LYS A 85 2.21 24.16 -4.74
C LYS A 85 1.77 22.85 -5.39
N ALA A 86 2.64 22.23 -6.21
CA ALA A 86 2.35 20.97 -6.89
C ALA A 86 2.15 19.83 -5.87
N ALA A 87 3.08 19.67 -4.92
CA ALA A 87 2.99 18.69 -3.87
C ALA A 87 1.74 18.87 -3.00
N ALA A 88 1.45 20.09 -2.54
CA ALA A 88 0.25 20.36 -1.75
C ALA A 88 -1.05 20.14 -2.55
N THR A 89 -1.04 20.46 -3.84
CA THR A 89 -2.21 20.22 -4.70
C THR A 89 -2.42 18.72 -4.90
N LEU A 90 -1.36 17.97 -5.22
CA LEU A 90 -1.47 16.52 -5.35
C LEU A 90 -1.90 15.89 -4.03
N ASP A 91 -1.39 16.39 -2.89
CA ASP A 91 -1.76 15.89 -1.56
C ASP A 91 -3.24 16.11 -1.23
N LEU A 92 -3.80 17.23 -1.68
CA LEU A 92 -5.25 17.45 -1.61
C LEU A 92 -6.02 16.53 -2.56
N VAL A 93 -5.51 16.31 -3.78
CA VAL A 93 -6.15 15.43 -4.77
C VAL A 93 -6.13 13.97 -4.33
N THR A 94 -5.05 13.52 -3.70
CA THR A 94 -4.85 12.13 -3.27
C THR A 94 -5.19 11.90 -1.80
N LEU A 95 -5.65 12.94 -1.10
CA LEU A 95 -6.14 12.90 0.28
C LEU A 95 -5.08 12.52 1.31
N GLY A 96 -3.87 13.07 1.19
CA GLY A 96 -2.80 12.87 2.17
C GLY A 96 -1.78 11.80 1.78
N ARG A 97 -1.66 11.47 0.49
CA ARG A 97 -0.78 10.39 0.00
C ARG A 97 0.48 10.89 -0.68
N VAL A 98 0.93 12.13 -0.41
CA VAL A 98 2.12 12.68 -1.09
C VAL A 98 3.31 12.81 -0.17
N GLU A 99 4.45 12.38 -0.68
CA GLU A 99 5.77 12.55 -0.08
C GLU A 99 6.62 13.43 -1.03
N LEU A 100 7.57 14.20 -0.50
CA LEU A 100 8.44 15.04 -1.34
C LEU A 100 9.90 14.60 -1.29
N GLY A 101 10.29 13.69 -2.19
CA GLY A 101 11.71 13.46 -2.46
C GLY A 101 12.35 14.61 -3.24
N LEU A 102 13.42 15.19 -2.69
CA LEU A 102 14.06 16.38 -3.22
C LEU A 102 15.55 16.16 -3.48
N GLY A 103 15.97 16.37 -4.73
CA GLY A 103 17.36 16.26 -5.16
C GLY A 103 17.98 17.63 -5.44
N ALA A 104 19.24 17.82 -5.04
CA ALA A 104 19.98 19.04 -5.32
C ALA A 104 20.39 19.21 -6.82
N GLY A 105 20.22 18.14 -7.61
CA GLY A 105 20.67 18.02 -9.01
C GLY A 105 22.00 17.27 -9.14
N ALA A 106 22.10 16.38 -10.12
CA ALA A 106 23.29 15.56 -10.37
C ALA A 106 23.82 15.67 -11.82
N PHE A 107 22.93 15.67 -12.81
CA PHE A 107 23.30 15.69 -14.23
C PHE A 107 23.31 17.12 -14.78
N TRP A 108 24.38 17.86 -14.48
CA TRP A 108 24.47 19.29 -14.77
C TRP A 108 24.35 19.66 -16.24
N ASP A 109 24.84 18.82 -17.15
CA ASP A 109 24.80 19.15 -18.59
C ASP A 109 23.36 19.09 -19.12
N GLY A 110 22.58 18.08 -18.70
CA GLY A 110 21.14 18.00 -19.00
C GLY A 110 20.34 19.12 -18.33
N ILE A 111 20.66 19.44 -17.06
CA ILE A 111 20.02 20.54 -16.33
C ILE A 111 20.25 21.88 -17.06
N VAL A 112 21.48 22.17 -17.47
CA VAL A 112 21.82 23.41 -18.18
C VAL A 112 21.17 23.45 -19.56
N ALA A 113 21.17 22.33 -20.28
CA ALA A 113 20.51 22.24 -21.58
C ALA A 113 18.99 22.50 -21.48
N ALA A 114 18.36 22.11 -20.37
CA ALA A 114 16.96 22.38 -20.07
C ALA A 114 16.70 23.77 -19.45
N GLY A 115 17.71 24.65 -19.40
CA GLY A 115 17.58 26.03 -18.90
C GLY A 115 17.77 26.19 -17.38
N GLY A 116 18.16 25.14 -16.67
CA GLY A 116 18.48 25.20 -15.24
C GLY A 116 19.87 25.78 -14.95
N PRO A 117 20.13 26.24 -13.71
CA PRO A 117 21.43 26.77 -13.34
C PRO A 117 22.47 25.67 -13.16
N ARG A 118 23.71 25.93 -13.58
CA ARG A 118 24.87 25.13 -13.15
C ARG A 118 25.29 25.56 -11.76
N ARG A 119 25.35 24.63 -10.81
CA ARG A 119 25.79 24.91 -9.43
C ARG A 119 27.03 24.09 -9.07
N THR A 120 27.92 24.69 -8.29
CA THR A 120 28.96 23.92 -7.58
C THR A 120 28.31 23.03 -6.51
N PRO A 121 28.98 21.97 -6.02
CA PRO A 121 28.44 21.13 -4.95
C PRO A 121 28.01 21.92 -3.70
N LYS A 122 28.77 22.97 -3.34
CA LYS A 122 28.41 23.87 -2.24
C LYS A 122 27.09 24.59 -2.51
N GLN A 123 26.99 25.26 -3.67
CA GLN A 123 25.79 26.01 -4.07
C GLN A 123 24.58 25.10 -4.22
N ALA A 124 24.75 23.86 -4.69
CA ALA A 124 23.64 22.91 -4.81
C ALA A 124 23.03 22.58 -3.43
N VAL A 125 23.88 22.33 -2.43
CA VAL A 125 23.43 22.07 -1.04
C VAL A 125 22.84 23.33 -0.40
N ASP A 126 23.45 24.50 -0.63
CA ASP A 126 22.94 25.77 -0.08
C ASP A 126 21.58 26.14 -0.69
N ALA A 127 21.41 25.98 -2.01
CA ALA A 127 20.13 26.16 -2.68
C ALA A 127 19.05 25.18 -2.19
N LEU A 128 19.40 23.92 -1.93
CA LEU A 128 18.46 22.94 -1.39
C LEU A 128 17.94 23.36 -0.01
N LYS A 129 18.80 23.85 0.88
CA LYS A 129 18.39 24.36 2.20
C LYS A 129 17.43 25.55 2.08
N GLU A 130 17.72 26.49 1.18
CA GLU A 130 16.82 27.62 0.89
C GLU A 130 15.46 27.15 0.36
N ALA A 131 15.47 26.19 -0.56
CA ALA A 131 14.26 25.59 -1.11
C ALA A 131 13.40 24.94 -0.02
N MET A 132 13.98 24.11 0.85
CA MET A 132 13.26 23.46 1.95
C MET A 132 12.63 24.48 2.90
N ALA A 133 13.34 25.57 3.21
CA ALA A 133 12.81 26.65 4.05
C ALA A 133 11.60 27.33 3.40
N ILE A 134 11.67 27.62 2.10
CA ILE A 134 10.55 28.20 1.33
C ILE A 134 9.37 27.22 1.27
N ILE A 135 9.62 25.93 1.00
CA ILE A 135 8.58 24.91 0.86
C ILE A 135 7.82 24.73 2.18
N ARG A 136 8.52 24.53 3.31
CA ARG A 136 7.87 24.40 4.62
C ARG A 136 7.12 25.67 5.01
N ALA A 137 7.69 26.85 4.75
CA ALA A 137 7.00 28.12 5.01
C ALA A 137 5.72 28.27 4.16
N PHE A 138 5.75 27.78 2.91
CA PHE A 138 4.58 27.76 2.04
C PHE A 138 3.49 26.86 2.59
N TRP A 139 3.81 25.63 3.00
CA TRP A 139 2.82 24.70 3.57
C TRP A 139 2.28 25.15 4.93
N ALA A 140 3.04 25.91 5.71
CA ALA A 140 2.58 26.49 6.97
C ALA A 140 1.49 27.56 6.81
N GLY A 141 1.11 27.96 5.58
CA GLY A 141 0.00 28.89 5.33
C GLY A 141 0.29 30.37 5.64
N ASN A 142 1.50 30.70 6.10
CA ASN A 142 1.92 32.07 6.40
C ASN A 142 2.54 32.77 5.17
N SER A 143 2.37 34.09 5.06
CA SER A 143 3.00 34.85 3.96
C SER A 143 4.52 34.62 3.94
N VAL A 144 5.03 34.12 2.81
CA VAL A 144 6.43 33.73 2.68
C VAL A 144 7.26 34.94 2.24
N ARG A 145 8.18 35.35 3.11
CA ARG A 145 9.26 36.30 2.82
C ARG A 145 10.59 35.59 2.99
N PHE A 146 11.35 35.50 1.91
CA PHE A 146 12.65 34.84 1.89
C PHE A 146 13.61 35.59 0.96
N ALA A 147 14.83 35.86 1.43
CA ALA A 147 15.87 36.55 0.68
C ALA A 147 17.16 35.72 0.74
N GLY A 148 17.22 34.67 -0.07
CA GLY A 148 18.39 33.80 -0.21
C GLY A 148 19.30 34.19 -1.37
N GLU A 149 20.44 33.52 -1.48
CA GLU A 149 21.38 33.66 -2.58
C GLU A 149 20.84 33.00 -3.86
N HIS A 150 20.06 31.93 -3.72
CA HIS A 150 19.57 31.14 -4.86
C HIS A 150 18.08 31.30 -5.12
N TYR A 151 17.28 31.51 -4.07
CA TYR A 151 15.84 31.70 -4.18
C TYR A 151 15.36 32.89 -3.36
N SER A 152 14.27 33.51 -3.81
CA SER A 152 13.63 34.62 -3.11
C SER A 152 12.10 34.51 -3.18
N ALA A 153 11.44 35.06 -2.16
CA ALA A 153 10.00 35.24 -2.08
C ALA A 153 9.71 36.58 -1.40
N ALA A 154 8.90 37.44 -2.02
CA ALA A 154 8.70 38.82 -1.56
C ALA A 154 7.27 39.05 -1.03
N GLY A 155 6.87 38.31 0.00
CA GLY A 155 5.51 38.39 0.55
C GLY A 155 4.51 37.56 -0.24
N LEU A 156 4.96 36.39 -0.72
CA LEU A 156 4.12 35.42 -1.39
C LEU A 156 2.99 34.99 -0.46
N LYS A 157 1.74 35.00 -0.96
CA LYS A 157 0.61 34.39 -0.26
C LYS A 157 0.61 32.90 -0.59
N PRO A 158 0.81 32.01 0.40
CA PRO A 158 0.88 30.58 0.11
C PRO A 158 -0.51 30.00 -0.18
N GLY A 159 -0.51 28.79 -0.76
CA GLY A 159 -1.73 28.01 -0.96
C GLY A 159 -1.70 27.12 -2.21
N PRO A 160 -2.28 25.91 -2.14
CA PRO A 160 -3.02 25.38 -0.98
C PRO A 160 -2.11 24.89 0.16
N VAL A 161 -2.68 24.79 1.37
CA VAL A 161 -2.08 24.07 2.51
C VAL A 161 -2.38 22.57 2.29
N PRO A 162 -1.39 21.66 2.45
CA PRO A 162 -1.60 20.23 2.26
C PRO A 162 -2.55 19.62 3.30
N THR A 163 -3.07 18.43 3.01
CA THR A 163 -3.95 17.65 3.90
C THR A 163 -3.20 17.17 5.14
N HIS A 164 -1.91 16.88 4.99
CA HIS A 164 -1.03 16.45 6.08
C HIS A 164 0.34 17.15 5.99
N ASP A 165 1.20 16.95 7.00
CA ASP A 165 2.58 17.43 6.96
C ASP A 165 3.41 16.55 6.02
N ILE A 166 3.54 16.98 4.77
CA ILE A 166 4.26 16.26 3.70
C ILE A 166 5.74 16.08 4.10
N PRO A 167 6.21 14.84 4.30
CA PRO A 167 7.61 14.59 4.62
C PRO A 167 8.55 14.91 3.45
N ILE A 168 9.73 15.44 3.77
CA ILE A 168 10.80 15.73 2.79
C ILE A 168 11.87 14.64 2.85
N TRP A 169 12.06 13.95 1.72
CA TRP A 169 13.01 12.86 1.55
C TRP A 169 14.25 13.35 0.81
N LEU A 170 15.45 13.02 1.28
CA LEU A 170 16.69 13.44 0.64
C LEU A 170 17.56 12.25 0.22
N GLY A 171 17.90 12.19 -1.07
CA GLY A 171 18.95 11.32 -1.59
C GLY A 171 20.33 11.95 -1.35
N ALA A 172 20.98 11.57 -0.26
CA ALA A 172 22.21 12.20 0.21
C ALA A 172 23.36 11.19 0.36
N TYR A 173 24.57 11.58 -0.09
CA TYR A 173 25.73 10.69 -0.06
C TYR A 173 26.96 11.28 0.62
N LYS A 174 27.23 12.56 0.40
CA LYS A 174 28.45 13.21 0.90
C LYS A 174 28.22 13.85 2.28
N PRO A 175 29.25 13.96 3.14
CA PRO A 175 29.08 14.37 4.54
C PRO A 175 28.34 15.69 4.75
N ARG A 176 28.55 16.68 3.88
CA ARG A 176 27.82 17.96 3.95
C ARG A 176 26.31 17.76 3.79
N MET A 177 25.92 16.91 2.83
CA MET A 177 24.52 16.65 2.52
C MET A 177 23.88 15.74 3.58
N LEU A 178 24.60 14.73 4.08
CA LEU A 178 24.15 13.90 5.22
C LEU A 178 23.88 14.74 6.47
N ARG A 179 24.73 15.73 6.77
CA ARG A 179 24.46 16.69 7.86
C ARG A 179 23.23 17.57 7.62
N VAL A 180 22.92 17.89 6.36
CA VAL A 180 21.66 18.59 6.03
C VAL A 180 20.47 17.67 6.24
N THR A 181 20.58 16.40 5.85
CA THR A 181 19.55 15.37 6.07
C THR A 181 19.20 15.25 7.55
N GLY A 182 20.19 15.04 8.43
CA GLY A 182 19.93 14.93 9.88
C GLY A 182 19.28 16.19 10.47
N ARG A 183 19.64 17.37 9.96
CA ARG A 183 19.11 18.64 10.47
C ARG A 183 17.69 18.96 10.00
N LEU A 184 17.35 18.66 8.73
CA LEU A 184 16.19 19.27 8.07
C LEU A 184 15.24 18.29 7.37
N ALA A 185 15.67 17.05 7.08
CA ALA A 185 14.87 16.07 6.37
C ALA A 185 14.06 15.21 7.34
N ASP A 186 13.06 14.53 6.78
CA ASP A 186 12.21 13.57 7.49
C ASP A 186 12.59 12.14 7.09
N VAL A 187 13.10 11.94 5.87
CA VAL A 187 13.55 10.64 5.36
C VAL A 187 14.89 10.77 4.62
N TRP A 188 15.80 9.82 4.83
CA TRP A 188 17.00 9.63 4.02
C TRP A 188 16.80 8.46 3.05
N ILE A 189 17.04 8.65 1.76
CA ILE A 189 16.83 7.61 0.72
C ILE A 189 18.02 7.50 -0.24
N PRO A 190 19.12 6.82 0.13
CA PRO A 190 20.17 6.45 -0.82
C PRO A 190 19.69 5.30 -1.73
N SER A 191 20.39 5.10 -2.85
CA SER A 191 20.19 3.93 -3.70
C SER A 191 21.41 3.01 -3.64
N MET A 192 21.17 1.69 -3.68
CA MET A 192 22.25 0.71 -3.55
C MET A 192 23.35 0.80 -4.62
N GLY A 193 23.05 1.35 -5.80
CA GLY A 193 24.06 1.61 -6.84
C GLY A 193 25.03 2.77 -6.52
N TYR A 194 24.76 3.55 -5.46
CA TYR A 194 25.58 4.69 -5.04
C TYR A 194 26.08 4.60 -3.59
N ALA A 195 25.47 3.74 -2.78
CA ALA A 195 25.90 3.43 -1.42
C ALA A 195 25.63 1.94 -1.18
N GLU A 196 26.69 1.16 -1.00
CA GLU A 196 26.55 -0.27 -0.73
C GLU A 196 25.98 -0.48 0.69
N PRO A 197 25.37 -1.64 0.99
CA PRO A 197 24.90 -1.99 2.33
C PRO A 197 25.93 -1.71 3.45
N THR A 198 27.20 -1.95 3.16
CA THR A 198 28.35 -1.74 4.06
C THR A 198 28.63 -0.28 4.36
N ASP A 199 28.27 0.65 3.48
CA ASP A 199 28.47 2.10 3.67
C ASP A 199 27.44 2.72 4.62
N LEU A 200 26.25 2.11 4.73
CA LEU A 200 25.08 2.70 5.39
C LEU A 200 25.35 3.05 6.86
N LEU A 201 26.12 2.23 7.58
CA LEU A 201 26.45 2.47 8.99
C LEU A 201 27.21 3.78 9.21
N ALA A 202 28.25 4.04 8.41
CA ALA A 202 29.05 5.26 8.53
C ALA A 202 28.24 6.51 8.12
N MET A 203 27.37 6.37 7.13
CA MET A 203 26.49 7.44 6.68
C MET A 203 25.43 7.77 7.72
N ASN A 204 24.82 6.75 8.34
CA ASN A 204 23.90 6.89 9.47
C ASN A 204 24.54 7.65 10.63
N ALA A 205 25.75 7.27 11.04
CA ALA A 205 26.45 7.96 12.13
C ALA A 205 26.59 9.47 11.84
N THR A 206 26.87 9.85 10.59
CA THR A 206 26.93 11.28 10.20
C THR A 206 25.57 11.97 10.29
N ILE A 207 24.48 11.26 9.97
CA ILE A 207 23.11 11.78 10.09
C ILE A 207 22.74 11.93 11.56
N ASP A 208 23.04 10.93 12.40
CA ASP A 208 22.69 10.91 13.82
C ASP A 208 23.45 11.98 14.61
N GLU A 209 24.74 12.18 14.31
CA GLU A 209 25.49 13.31 14.86
C GLU A 209 24.83 14.65 14.52
N ALA A 210 24.27 14.76 13.31
CA ALA A 210 23.62 15.97 12.84
C ALA A 210 22.21 16.17 13.38
N THR A 211 21.44 15.10 13.65
CA THR A 211 20.14 15.18 14.35
C THR A 211 20.37 15.64 15.79
N ILE A 212 21.31 15.01 16.51
CA ILE A 212 21.66 15.37 17.89
C ILE A 212 22.13 16.82 17.97
N ALA A 213 23.02 17.25 17.08
CA ALA A 213 23.49 18.64 17.03
C ALA A 213 22.37 19.64 16.70
N ALA A 214 21.26 19.19 16.11
CA ALA A 214 20.07 20.00 15.84
C ALA A 214 19.03 19.95 16.96
N GLY A 215 19.26 19.18 18.03
CA GLY A 215 18.28 18.93 19.08
C GLY A 215 17.13 18.01 18.65
N ARG A 216 17.34 17.17 17.64
CA ARG A 216 16.40 16.14 17.17
C ARG A 216 16.88 14.76 17.62
N ALA A 217 15.93 13.85 17.83
CA ALA A 217 16.26 12.44 18.05
C ALA A 217 16.72 11.80 16.73
N PRO A 218 17.68 10.85 16.71
CA PRO A 218 18.07 10.11 15.51
C PRO A 218 16.89 9.47 14.74
N GLU A 219 15.91 8.97 15.48
CA GLU A 219 14.66 8.37 15.00
C GLU A 219 13.74 9.40 14.32
N ALA A 220 13.98 10.71 14.48
CA ALA A 220 13.21 11.74 13.78
C ALA A 220 13.50 11.79 12.27
N VAL A 221 14.49 11.03 11.80
CA VAL A 221 14.76 10.85 10.38
C VAL A 221 14.63 9.37 10.07
N ARG A 222 13.65 8.99 9.24
CA ARG A 222 13.46 7.62 8.78
C ARG A 222 14.55 7.22 7.78
N ARG A 223 14.90 5.94 7.72
CA ARG A 223 15.91 5.39 6.81
C ARG A 223 15.22 4.57 5.72
N ALA A 224 15.14 5.12 4.52
CA ALA A 224 14.68 4.40 3.34
C ALA A 224 15.87 3.92 2.50
N TYR A 225 15.68 2.95 1.61
CA TYR A 225 16.73 2.46 0.71
C TYR A 225 16.14 1.98 -0.61
N ASN A 226 16.64 2.50 -1.73
CA ASN A 226 16.29 1.98 -3.05
C ASN A 226 17.12 0.71 -3.32
N ILE A 227 16.41 -0.40 -3.54
CA ILE A 227 17.00 -1.70 -3.78
C ILE A 227 16.70 -2.19 -5.20
N PHE A 228 17.61 -3.00 -5.74
CA PHE A 228 17.54 -3.63 -7.05
C PHE A 228 18.10 -5.05 -6.91
N GLY A 229 17.47 -6.00 -7.57
CA GLY A 229 17.87 -7.39 -7.46
C GLY A 229 17.14 -8.28 -8.45
N THR A 230 17.49 -9.56 -8.45
CA THR A 230 16.85 -10.58 -9.29
C THR A 230 16.49 -11.80 -8.46
N PHE A 231 15.22 -12.22 -8.50
CA PHE A 231 14.80 -13.50 -7.94
C PHE A 231 15.30 -14.65 -8.81
N GLY A 232 15.82 -15.71 -8.20
CA GLY A 232 16.36 -16.86 -8.92
C GLY A 232 17.24 -17.76 -8.06
N ARG A 233 18.21 -18.40 -8.72
CA ARG A 233 19.18 -19.32 -8.08
C ARG A 233 20.58 -18.73 -7.98
N ASP A 234 20.75 -17.49 -8.40
CA ASP A 234 22.03 -16.79 -8.32
C ASP A 234 22.36 -16.45 -6.87
N ALA A 235 23.64 -16.38 -6.53
CA ALA A 235 24.10 -15.98 -5.21
C ALA A 235 24.51 -14.50 -5.17
N GLY A 236 24.23 -13.83 -4.07
CA GLY A 236 24.68 -12.47 -3.80
C GLY A 236 23.64 -11.65 -3.03
N PHE A 237 23.99 -10.40 -2.73
CA PHE A 237 23.04 -9.48 -2.12
C PHE A 237 21.88 -9.20 -3.09
N LEU A 238 20.67 -9.50 -2.66
CA LEU A 238 19.41 -9.46 -3.42
C LEU A 238 19.50 -10.20 -4.77
N LYS A 239 20.18 -11.35 -4.74
CA LYS A 239 20.19 -12.35 -5.79
C LYS A 239 19.92 -13.70 -5.13
N GLY A 240 18.83 -14.35 -5.51
CA GLY A 240 18.41 -15.59 -4.88
C GLY A 240 16.91 -15.68 -4.65
N SER A 241 16.51 -16.50 -3.71
CA SER A 241 15.13 -16.73 -3.31
C SER A 241 14.54 -15.56 -2.50
N ALA A 242 13.21 -15.49 -2.43
CA ALA A 242 12.51 -14.51 -1.59
C ALA A 242 12.87 -14.63 -0.10
N HIS A 243 13.13 -15.86 0.38
CA HIS A 243 13.57 -16.10 1.74
C HIS A 243 14.95 -15.49 2.03
N GLU A 244 15.94 -15.70 1.14
CA GLU A 244 17.27 -15.11 1.28
C GLU A 244 17.21 -13.58 1.24
N TRP A 245 16.34 -13.01 0.40
CA TRP A 245 16.09 -11.56 0.41
C TRP A 245 15.53 -11.10 1.74
N ALA A 246 14.55 -11.81 2.30
CA ALA A 246 13.94 -11.45 3.57
C ALA A 246 14.96 -11.45 4.72
N GLU A 247 15.85 -12.45 4.79
CA GLU A 247 16.94 -12.49 5.78
C GLU A 247 17.90 -11.30 5.62
N GLN A 248 18.34 -11.01 4.39
CA GLN A 248 19.25 -9.91 4.11
C GLN A 248 18.65 -8.53 4.44
N LEU A 249 17.37 -8.33 4.12
CA LEU A 249 16.68 -7.08 4.44
C LEU A 249 16.41 -6.97 5.95
N ALA A 250 16.02 -8.04 6.63
CA ALA A 250 15.87 -8.05 8.08
C ALA A 250 17.19 -7.74 8.80
N GLU A 251 18.32 -8.31 8.34
CA GLU A 251 19.64 -7.98 8.84
C GLU A 251 19.95 -6.48 8.65
N LEU A 252 19.68 -5.93 7.47
CA LEU A 252 19.85 -4.50 7.21
C LEU A 252 18.97 -3.61 8.10
N THR A 253 17.76 -4.03 8.41
CA THR A 253 16.89 -3.33 9.36
C THR A 253 17.54 -3.27 10.74
N LEU A 254 17.97 -4.41 11.26
CA LEU A 254 18.47 -4.52 12.63
C LEU A 254 19.87 -3.88 12.79
N THR A 255 20.72 -4.03 11.77
CA THR A 255 22.11 -3.58 11.80
C THR A 255 22.27 -2.14 11.32
N ALA A 256 21.60 -1.74 10.25
CA ALA A 256 21.72 -0.41 9.66
C ALA A 256 20.46 0.46 9.81
N GLY A 257 19.40 -0.04 10.46
CA GLY A 257 18.23 0.76 10.82
C GLY A 257 17.37 1.16 9.64
N VAL A 258 17.56 0.54 8.48
CA VAL A 258 16.71 0.76 7.30
C VAL A 258 15.31 0.23 7.59
N SER A 259 14.29 1.04 7.34
CA SER A 259 12.90 0.68 7.64
C SER A 259 11.95 0.91 6.48
N THR A 260 12.42 1.47 5.37
CA THR A 260 11.61 1.62 4.15
C THR A 260 12.40 1.08 2.96
N TYR A 261 11.91 0.03 2.30
CA TYR A 261 12.58 -0.61 1.17
C TYR A 261 11.81 -0.33 -0.11
N VAL A 262 12.44 0.32 -1.09
CA VAL A 262 11.80 0.66 -2.37
C VAL A 262 12.45 -0.13 -3.49
N LEU A 263 11.73 -1.14 -4.02
CA LEU A 263 12.21 -2.01 -5.08
C LEU A 263 12.12 -1.31 -6.44
N GLY A 264 13.26 -1.09 -7.08
CA GLY A 264 13.32 -0.66 -8.47
C GLY A 264 13.07 -1.82 -9.42
N SER A 265 11.87 -1.93 -9.97
CA SER A 265 11.49 -2.96 -10.94
C SER A 265 10.22 -2.57 -11.69
N ASP A 266 10.20 -2.85 -13.00
CA ASP A 266 8.98 -2.82 -13.82
C ASP A 266 8.43 -4.23 -14.09
N ASP A 267 9.03 -5.27 -13.51
CA ASP A 267 8.54 -6.66 -13.60
C ASP A 267 7.46 -6.92 -12.55
N ALA A 268 6.23 -7.08 -13.02
CA ALA A 268 5.05 -7.39 -12.20
C ALA A 268 5.24 -8.63 -11.31
N ARG A 269 5.97 -9.65 -11.76
CA ARG A 269 6.23 -10.85 -10.94
C ARG A 269 7.18 -10.55 -9.79
N ALA A 270 8.24 -9.78 -10.05
CA ALA A 270 9.15 -9.36 -9.01
C ALA A 270 8.46 -8.46 -7.97
N LEU A 271 7.56 -7.56 -8.41
CA LEU A 271 6.75 -6.75 -7.49
C LEU A 271 5.83 -7.63 -6.62
N ALA A 272 5.18 -8.64 -7.21
CA ALA A 272 4.31 -9.56 -6.48
C ALA A 272 5.08 -10.41 -5.45
N THR A 273 6.20 -11.04 -5.84
CA THR A 273 7.06 -11.80 -4.91
C THR A 273 7.61 -10.90 -3.80
N PHE A 274 8.00 -9.67 -4.13
CA PHE A 274 8.46 -8.72 -3.11
C PHE A 274 7.37 -8.37 -2.09
N ALA A 275 6.14 -8.15 -2.54
CA ALA A 275 5.02 -7.78 -1.67
C ALA A 275 4.47 -8.95 -0.85
N HIS A 276 4.31 -10.13 -1.44
CA HIS A 276 3.65 -11.27 -0.78
C HIS A 276 4.61 -12.22 -0.06
N GLU A 277 5.85 -12.34 -0.52
CA GLU A 277 6.80 -13.29 0.06
C GLU A 277 7.86 -12.56 0.90
N VAL A 278 8.49 -11.52 0.35
CA VAL A 278 9.61 -10.85 1.04
C VAL A 278 9.12 -9.95 2.17
N ALA A 279 8.18 -9.02 1.90
CA ALA A 279 7.78 -8.01 2.88
C ALA A 279 7.22 -8.62 4.19
N PRO A 280 6.30 -9.60 4.17
CA PRO A 280 5.80 -10.23 5.40
C PRO A 280 6.91 -10.98 6.15
N ALA A 281 7.75 -11.73 5.44
CA ALA A 281 8.86 -12.46 6.05
C ALA A 281 9.88 -11.52 6.74
N VAL A 282 10.19 -10.37 6.14
CA VAL A 282 11.04 -9.34 6.79
C VAL A 282 10.39 -8.85 8.08
N ARG A 283 9.07 -8.57 8.06
CA ARG A 283 8.33 -8.11 9.25
C ARG A 283 8.37 -9.14 10.37
N GLU A 284 8.17 -10.41 10.05
CA GLU A 284 8.23 -11.52 11.02
C GLU A 284 9.62 -11.66 11.62
N LEU A 285 10.67 -11.69 10.79
CA LEU A 285 12.06 -11.83 11.23
C LEU A 285 12.48 -10.67 12.16
N VAL A 286 12.17 -9.43 11.77
CA VAL A 286 12.50 -8.25 12.56
C VAL A 286 11.71 -8.23 13.88
N THR A 287 10.43 -8.59 13.85
CA THR A 287 9.59 -8.65 15.07
C THR A 287 10.10 -9.70 16.05
N ALA A 288 10.45 -10.89 15.54
CA ALA A 288 11.01 -11.96 16.36
C ALA A 288 12.32 -11.53 17.05
N GLU A 289 13.21 -10.87 16.31
CA GLU A 289 14.50 -10.44 16.86
C GLU A 289 14.36 -9.27 17.85
N ARG A 290 13.51 -8.28 17.55
CA ARG A 290 13.15 -7.22 18.51
C ARG A 290 12.59 -7.81 19.82
N GLY A 291 11.73 -8.83 19.71
CA GLY A 291 11.18 -9.55 20.87
C GLY A 291 12.27 -10.22 21.73
N ARG A 292 13.25 -10.88 21.10
CA ARG A 292 14.39 -11.48 21.81
C ARG A 292 15.23 -10.43 22.54
N MET A 293 15.51 -9.28 21.92
CA MET A 293 16.33 -8.22 22.51
C MET A 293 15.66 -7.53 23.73
N THR A 294 14.33 -7.54 23.80
CA THR A 294 13.56 -6.96 24.92
C THR A 294 13.38 -7.89 26.12
N SER A 295 13.72 -9.18 25.97
CA SER A 295 13.63 -10.16 27.06
C SER A 295 14.90 -10.12 27.93
N PRO A 296 14.80 -10.05 29.28
CA PRO A 296 15.99 -10.02 30.15
C PRO A 296 16.80 -11.32 30.04
N PRO A 297 18.13 -11.29 30.26
CA PRO A 297 18.96 -12.47 30.19
C PRO A 297 18.52 -13.45 31.29
N SER A 298 17.97 -14.59 30.90
CA SER A 298 17.70 -15.69 31.81
C SER A 298 19.03 -16.24 32.34
N GLN A 299 19.11 -16.42 33.66
CA GLN A 299 20.21 -17.17 34.30
C GLN A 299 20.33 -18.55 33.64
N PRO A 300 21.55 -19.11 33.52
CA PRO A 300 21.74 -20.41 32.90
C PRO A 300 20.97 -21.47 33.71
N PRO A 301 20.02 -22.20 33.12
CA PRO A 301 19.45 -23.35 33.80
C PRO A 301 20.52 -24.44 33.87
N ALA A 302 20.50 -25.18 34.98
CA ALA A 302 21.19 -26.45 35.07
C ALA A 302 20.78 -27.34 33.90
N VAL A 303 21.74 -28.13 33.41
CA VAL A 303 21.56 -29.10 32.33
C VAL A 303 20.42 -30.05 32.68
N GLU A 304 19.24 -29.76 32.14
CA GLU A 304 18.22 -30.75 31.84
C GLU A 304 17.95 -30.66 30.34
N THR A 305 18.15 -31.79 29.68
CA THR A 305 17.86 -32.00 28.27
C THR A 305 16.38 -31.74 28.01
N VAL A 306 16.04 -30.60 27.40
CA VAL A 306 14.71 -30.35 26.86
C VAL A 306 14.80 -30.43 25.34
N ALA A 307 14.09 -31.42 24.80
CA ALA A 307 13.84 -31.65 23.38
C ALA A 307 13.13 -30.42 22.75
N PRO A 308 13.19 -30.23 21.41
CA PRO A 308 12.51 -29.11 20.76
C PRO A 308 11.03 -29.09 21.15
N GLU A 309 10.56 -27.97 21.72
CA GLU A 309 9.14 -27.76 21.97
C GLU A 309 8.41 -27.79 20.62
N ALA A 310 7.72 -28.90 20.40
CA ALA A 310 6.65 -28.95 19.41
C ALA A 310 5.66 -27.85 19.76
N SER A 311 5.39 -26.95 18.81
CA SER A 311 4.21 -26.06 18.88
C SER A 311 3.04 -26.89 19.38
N ALA A 312 2.44 -26.50 20.52
CA ALA A 312 1.25 -27.17 21.02
C ALA A 312 0.23 -27.24 19.87
N ARG A 313 -0.16 -28.46 19.50
CA ARG A 313 -1.15 -28.69 18.45
C ARG A 313 -2.49 -28.91 19.15
N HIS A 314 -3.51 -28.24 18.65
CA HIS A 314 -4.85 -28.25 19.23
C HIS A 314 -5.85 -28.75 18.20
N THR A 315 -7.01 -29.22 18.66
CA THR A 315 -8.14 -29.45 17.75
C THR A 315 -8.50 -28.16 17.04
N PHE A 316 -8.83 -28.26 15.75
CA PHE A 316 -9.22 -27.12 14.92
C PHE A 316 -10.34 -26.31 15.60
N SER A 317 -10.15 -25.00 15.71
CA SER A 317 -10.98 -24.12 16.55
C SER A 317 -11.65 -22.97 15.80
N VAL A 318 -11.26 -22.71 14.55
CA VAL A 318 -11.87 -21.68 13.70
C VAL A 318 -13.24 -22.18 13.23
N SER A 319 -14.26 -21.31 13.31
CA SER A 319 -15.62 -21.62 12.88
C SER A 319 -16.01 -20.74 11.71
N ALA A 320 -16.65 -21.33 10.70
CA ALA A 320 -17.32 -20.57 9.65
C ALA A 320 -18.46 -19.73 10.26
N THR A 321 -18.65 -18.53 9.71
CA THR A 321 -19.80 -17.67 9.96
C THR A 321 -21.00 -18.25 9.20
N PRO A 322 -22.07 -18.67 9.89
CA PRO A 322 -23.19 -19.35 9.25
C PRO A 322 -24.06 -18.39 8.44
N ASP A 323 -24.55 -18.88 7.30
CA ASP A 323 -25.63 -18.22 6.56
C ASP A 323 -26.91 -18.23 7.40
N ASN A 324 -27.56 -17.08 7.50
CA ASN A 324 -28.80 -16.91 8.24
C ASN A 324 -30.04 -17.44 7.48
N GLY A 325 -29.86 -17.89 6.22
CA GLY A 325 -30.89 -18.50 5.39
C GLY A 325 -31.99 -17.54 4.93
N THR A 326 -31.84 -16.24 5.20
CA THR A 326 -32.78 -15.22 4.76
C THR A 326 -32.45 -14.86 3.32
N ARG A 327 -33.48 -14.80 2.46
CA ARG A 327 -33.36 -14.34 1.08
C ARG A 327 -34.27 -13.14 0.88
N LEU A 328 -33.68 -12.05 0.43
CA LEU A 328 -34.29 -10.74 0.25
C LEU A 328 -34.84 -10.59 -1.17
N ALA A 329 -34.15 -11.14 -2.15
CA ALA A 329 -34.55 -11.11 -3.54
C ALA A 329 -35.58 -12.21 -3.87
N THR A 330 -36.47 -11.90 -4.81
CA THR A 330 -37.39 -12.90 -5.39
C THR A 330 -36.69 -13.80 -6.40
N GLU A 331 -35.65 -13.27 -7.04
CA GLU A 331 -34.73 -13.98 -7.94
C GLU A 331 -33.64 -14.66 -7.11
N ARG A 332 -33.11 -15.80 -7.60
CA ARG A 332 -31.94 -16.45 -7.00
C ARG A 332 -30.81 -16.50 -8.02
N ALA A 333 -29.60 -16.16 -7.58
CA ALA A 333 -28.41 -16.19 -8.42
C ALA A 333 -28.03 -17.63 -8.84
N TRP A 334 -28.31 -18.61 -7.97
CA TRP A 334 -28.09 -20.04 -8.23
C TRP A 334 -28.91 -20.94 -7.31
N ASP A 335 -28.98 -22.24 -7.62
CA ASP A 335 -29.44 -23.27 -6.69
C ASP A 335 -28.30 -23.68 -5.75
N GLU A 336 -28.56 -23.62 -4.45
CA GLU A 336 -27.62 -23.96 -3.39
C GLU A 336 -27.63 -25.46 -3.07
N GLY A 337 -28.71 -26.18 -3.42
CA GLY A 337 -28.84 -27.62 -3.18
C GLY A 337 -27.87 -28.46 -4.02
N ASP A 338 -27.37 -27.90 -5.12
CA ASP A 338 -26.42 -28.54 -6.03
C ASP A 338 -24.95 -28.34 -5.62
N ARG A 339 -24.69 -27.65 -4.49
CA ARG A 339 -23.33 -27.39 -4.02
C ARG A 339 -22.64 -28.69 -3.60
N PRO A 340 -21.48 -29.03 -4.19
CA PRO A 340 -20.69 -30.16 -3.72
C PRO A 340 -20.17 -29.88 -2.31
N THR A 341 -19.88 -30.95 -1.56
CA THR A 341 -19.27 -30.83 -0.23
C THR A 341 -18.01 -31.68 -0.20
N TYR A 342 -17.03 -31.20 0.54
CA TYR A 342 -15.77 -31.88 0.77
C TYR A 342 -15.57 -32.09 2.28
N VAL A 343 -15.22 -33.32 2.66
CA VAL A 343 -15.00 -33.68 4.06
C VAL A 343 -13.56 -34.12 4.22
N MET A 344 -12.81 -33.36 5.02
CA MET A 344 -11.46 -33.71 5.42
C MET A 344 -11.43 -34.18 6.87
N ALA A 345 -10.66 -35.24 7.16
CA ALA A 345 -10.42 -35.66 8.54
C ALA A 345 -9.47 -34.64 9.21
N GLY A 346 -9.98 -33.85 10.15
CA GLY A 346 -9.16 -32.89 10.88
C GLY A 346 -8.10 -33.58 11.73
N ARG A 347 -6.88 -33.03 11.73
CA ARG A 347 -5.83 -33.37 12.69
C ARG A 347 -5.69 -32.28 13.76
N GLU A 348 -4.67 -32.38 14.61
CA GLU A 348 -4.30 -31.26 15.45
C GLU A 348 -3.46 -30.24 14.65
N TYR A 349 -3.80 -28.97 14.81
CA TYR A 349 -3.20 -27.84 14.11
C TYR A 349 -2.54 -26.89 15.11
N SER A 350 -1.40 -26.33 14.73
CA SER A 350 -0.77 -25.21 15.43
C SER A 350 -1.58 -23.91 15.26
N THR A 351 -1.34 -22.92 16.12
CA THR A 351 -1.93 -21.59 15.99
C THR A 351 -1.60 -20.94 14.63
N HIS A 352 -0.40 -21.19 14.11
CA HIS A 352 0.03 -20.67 12.82
C HIS A 352 -0.73 -21.33 11.64
N GLU A 353 -0.92 -22.65 11.66
CA GLU A 353 -1.71 -23.35 10.65
C GLU A 353 -3.17 -22.85 10.62
N GLN A 354 -3.76 -22.53 11.77
CA GLN A 354 -5.13 -22.01 11.87
C GLN A 354 -5.27 -20.53 11.48
N ALA A 355 -4.17 -19.76 11.46
CA ALA A 355 -4.20 -18.32 11.21
C ALA A 355 -4.73 -17.98 9.81
N THR A 356 -4.38 -18.78 8.81
CA THR A 356 -4.88 -18.62 7.44
C THR A 356 -6.39 -18.78 7.35
N ALA A 357 -6.92 -19.82 8.00
CA ALA A 357 -8.35 -20.07 8.05
C ALA A 357 -9.08 -18.93 8.78
N GLN A 358 -8.52 -18.45 9.90
CA GLN A 358 -9.08 -17.30 10.62
C GLN A 358 -9.07 -16.02 9.77
N HIS A 359 -8.01 -15.78 9.01
CA HIS A 359 -7.90 -14.61 8.15
C HIS A 359 -9.01 -14.55 7.09
N LEU A 360 -9.37 -15.69 6.49
CA LEU A 360 -10.49 -15.77 5.55
C LEU A 360 -11.79 -15.32 6.21
N VAL A 361 -12.11 -15.86 7.40
CA VAL A 361 -13.30 -15.47 8.18
C VAL A 361 -13.29 -13.98 8.49
N ASP A 362 -12.14 -13.42 8.89
CA ASP A 362 -12.02 -12.01 9.23
C ASP A 362 -12.29 -11.10 8.01
N VAL A 363 -11.77 -11.45 6.83
CA VAL A 363 -12.04 -10.74 5.56
C VAL A 363 -13.52 -10.83 5.21
N HIS A 364 -14.11 -12.01 5.30
CA HIS A 364 -15.52 -12.21 4.96
C HIS A 364 -16.44 -11.48 5.93
N ASP A 365 -16.17 -11.51 7.22
CA ASP A 365 -16.95 -10.78 8.22
C ASP A 365 -16.88 -9.27 8.00
N HIS A 366 -15.74 -8.75 7.56
CA HIS A 366 -15.64 -7.37 7.12
C HIS A 366 -16.55 -7.10 5.90
N LEU A 367 -16.52 -7.96 4.88
CA LEU A 367 -17.39 -7.84 3.70
C LEU A 367 -18.88 -7.89 4.06
N ARG A 368 -19.28 -8.75 5.01
CA ARG A 368 -20.66 -8.85 5.52
C ARG A 368 -21.10 -7.56 6.23
N GLN A 369 -20.21 -6.98 7.04
CA GLN A 369 -20.49 -5.73 7.75
C GLN A 369 -20.66 -4.55 6.78
N GLU A 370 -19.77 -4.44 5.79
CA GLU A 370 -19.85 -3.41 4.75
C GLU A 370 -21.13 -3.55 3.93
N LEU A 371 -21.52 -4.76 3.54
CA LEU A 371 -22.77 -5.02 2.82
C LEU A 371 -24.01 -4.59 3.61
N THR A 372 -24.01 -4.89 4.91
CA THR A 372 -25.09 -4.49 5.83
C THR A 372 -25.22 -2.97 5.89
N GLN A 373 -24.09 -2.26 5.91
CA GLN A 373 -24.07 -0.81 5.91
C GLN A 373 -24.61 -0.22 4.61
N VAL A 374 -24.15 -0.72 3.45
CA VAL A 374 -24.62 -0.28 2.12
C VAL A 374 -26.14 -0.41 2.01
N ARG A 375 -26.69 -1.57 2.40
CA ARG A 375 -28.14 -1.80 2.40
C ARG A 375 -28.90 -0.86 3.31
N GLY A 376 -28.38 -0.63 4.52
CA GLY A 376 -29.00 0.27 5.49
C GLY A 376 -29.18 1.68 4.94
N VAL A 377 -28.23 2.17 4.14
CA VAL A 377 -28.32 3.50 3.53
C VAL A 377 -29.32 3.52 2.37
N VAL A 378 -29.27 2.53 1.47
CA VAL A 378 -30.20 2.46 0.34
C VAL A 378 -31.65 2.41 0.81
N GLU A 379 -31.94 1.62 1.85
CA GLU A 379 -33.30 1.52 2.41
C GLU A 379 -33.76 2.83 3.06
N GLN A 380 -32.87 3.56 3.75
CA GLN A 380 -33.19 4.87 4.32
C GLN A 380 -33.51 5.91 3.24
N VAL A 381 -32.82 5.85 2.09
CA VAL A 381 -33.12 6.70 0.92
C VAL A 381 -34.49 6.37 0.35
N ARG A 382 -34.74 5.08 0.13
CA ARG A 382 -35.97 4.58 -0.48
C ARG A 382 -37.20 4.86 0.38
N ALA A 383 -37.10 4.73 1.70
CA ALA A 383 -38.16 5.05 2.65
C ALA A 383 -38.45 6.57 2.77
N GLY A 384 -37.68 7.43 2.09
CA GLY A 384 -37.78 8.89 2.19
C GLY A 384 -37.33 9.44 3.56
N ALA A 385 -36.80 8.59 4.44
CA ALA A 385 -36.26 8.98 5.74
C ALA A 385 -34.92 9.73 5.60
N MET A 386 -34.26 9.58 4.45
CA MET A 386 -32.99 10.20 4.12
C MET A 386 -33.04 10.69 2.67
N SER A 387 -32.63 11.93 2.40
CA SER A 387 -32.49 12.37 1.01
C SER A 387 -31.26 11.71 0.38
N VAL A 388 -31.20 11.58 -0.95
CA VAL A 388 -29.99 11.10 -1.65
C VAL A 388 -28.75 11.91 -1.25
N GLY A 389 -28.90 13.23 -1.04
CA GLY A 389 -27.83 14.09 -0.54
C GLY A 389 -27.46 13.85 0.94
N ALA A 390 -28.41 13.49 1.79
CA ALA A 390 -28.17 13.11 3.18
C ALA A 390 -27.58 11.70 3.30
N ALA A 391 -27.95 10.76 2.42
CA ALA A 391 -27.34 9.44 2.29
C ALA A 391 -25.91 9.52 1.81
N ARG A 392 -25.63 10.41 0.86
CA ARG A 392 -24.28 10.82 0.53
C ARG A 392 -23.53 11.26 1.78
N SER A 393 -24.13 12.10 2.61
CA SER A 393 -23.52 12.56 3.87
C SER A 393 -23.38 11.46 4.94
N ALA A 394 -24.33 10.55 5.07
CA ALA A 394 -24.33 9.47 6.05
C ALA A 394 -23.27 8.43 5.71
N ILE A 395 -23.17 8.02 4.43
CA ILE A 395 -22.07 7.19 3.92
C ILE A 395 -20.73 7.89 4.15
N ASN A 396 -20.64 9.20 3.85
CA ASN A 396 -19.45 10.01 4.14
C ASN A 396 -19.08 10.06 5.63
N THR A 397 -20.01 9.78 6.56
CA THR A 397 -19.78 9.84 8.01
C THR A 397 -19.53 8.45 8.62
N MET A 398 -20.09 7.39 8.04
CA MET A 398 -19.87 5.99 8.45
C MET A 398 -18.44 5.53 8.15
N THR A 399 -17.84 6.08 7.09
CA THR A 399 -16.40 5.96 6.78
C THR A 399 -15.63 7.19 7.24
N MET A 400 -15.64 7.47 8.56
CA MET A 400 -14.75 8.48 9.15
C MET A 400 -13.30 7.99 9.26
N ARG A 401 -12.70 7.75 8.10
CA ARG A 401 -11.41 8.33 7.66
C ARG A 401 -11.48 8.51 6.13
N GLN A 402 -11.65 9.79 5.72
CA GLN A 402 -11.36 10.40 4.41
C GLN A 402 -12.52 10.66 3.39
N ASN A 403 -12.89 11.94 3.33
CA ASN A 403 -13.15 12.83 2.18
C ASN A 403 -14.05 12.40 0.99
N ASN A 404 -15.24 13.02 0.94
CA ASN A 404 -16.11 13.36 -0.21
C ASN A 404 -16.29 12.34 -1.34
N TRP A 405 -17.37 11.54 -1.25
CA TRP A 405 -17.80 10.60 -2.29
C TRP A 405 -19.27 10.83 -2.71
N THR A 406 -19.63 10.29 -3.88
CA THR A 406 -21.02 10.11 -4.34
C THR A 406 -21.44 8.68 -3.99
N LEU A 407 -22.72 8.43 -3.65
CA LEU A 407 -23.26 7.09 -3.31
C LEU A 407 -22.76 5.97 -4.26
N GLY A 408 -22.70 6.23 -5.57
CA GLY A 408 -22.19 5.27 -6.56
C GLY A 408 -20.72 4.90 -6.40
N ALA A 409 -19.86 5.82 -5.96
CA ALA A 409 -18.43 5.57 -5.84
C ALA A 409 -18.05 4.74 -4.60
N TYR A 410 -18.90 4.73 -3.56
CA TYR A 410 -18.76 3.84 -2.40
C TYR A 410 -19.17 2.41 -2.74
N CYS A 411 -20.32 2.22 -3.39
CA CYS A 411 -20.69 0.90 -3.90
C CYS A 411 -19.64 0.38 -4.89
N GLN A 412 -19.10 1.23 -5.77
CA GLN A 412 -17.98 0.86 -6.65
C GLN A 412 -16.71 0.46 -5.87
N ALA A 413 -16.43 1.08 -4.73
CA ALA A 413 -15.31 0.69 -3.86
C ALA A 413 -15.55 -0.68 -3.22
N TYR A 414 -16.76 -0.93 -2.70
CA TYR A 414 -17.17 -2.23 -2.20
C TYR A 414 -17.07 -3.31 -3.29
N CYS A 415 -17.59 -3.03 -4.51
CA CYS A 415 -17.46 -3.93 -5.65
C CYS A 415 -15.99 -4.24 -5.96
N ARG A 416 -15.11 -3.23 -5.94
CA ARG A 416 -13.66 -3.42 -6.18
C ARG A 416 -12.98 -4.29 -5.12
N VAL A 417 -13.36 -4.17 -3.84
CA VAL A 417 -12.80 -5.01 -2.77
C VAL A 417 -13.23 -6.46 -2.96
N VAL A 418 -14.52 -6.71 -3.23
CA VAL A 418 -15.04 -8.06 -3.50
C VAL A 418 -14.36 -8.67 -4.73
N THR A 419 -14.27 -7.92 -5.85
CA THR A 419 -13.56 -8.39 -7.06
C THR A 419 -12.09 -8.68 -6.79
N GLY A 420 -11.39 -7.84 -6.01
CA GLY A 420 -9.98 -8.05 -5.68
C GLY A 420 -9.75 -9.31 -4.85
N HIS A 421 -10.61 -9.56 -3.88
CA HIS A 421 -10.60 -10.75 -3.03
C HIS A 421 -10.85 -12.04 -3.83
N HIS A 422 -11.96 -12.12 -4.59
CA HIS A 422 -12.26 -13.29 -5.42
C HIS A 422 -11.20 -13.54 -6.51
N THR A 423 -10.65 -12.47 -7.09
CA THR A 423 -9.55 -12.59 -8.08
C THR A 423 -8.29 -13.20 -7.46
N LEU A 424 -7.99 -12.87 -6.20
CA LEU A 424 -6.85 -13.44 -5.47
C LEU A 424 -7.08 -14.94 -5.22
N GLU A 425 -8.29 -15.32 -4.85
CA GLU A 425 -8.67 -16.72 -4.62
C GLU A 425 -8.55 -17.55 -5.89
N ASP A 426 -9.19 -17.12 -6.98
CA ASP A 426 -9.14 -17.79 -8.29
C ASP A 426 -7.70 -18.00 -8.77
N ARG A 427 -6.88 -16.95 -8.64
CA ARG A 427 -5.55 -16.94 -9.24
C ARG A 427 -4.49 -17.54 -8.34
N SER A 428 -4.70 -17.62 -7.03
CA SER A 428 -3.67 -18.12 -6.11
C SER A 428 -4.19 -19.31 -5.32
N ILE A 429 -5.13 -19.05 -4.41
CA ILE A 429 -5.56 -19.99 -3.38
C ILE A 429 -6.19 -21.24 -4.01
N PHE A 430 -7.15 -21.08 -4.92
CA PHE A 430 -7.84 -22.18 -5.58
C PHE A 430 -6.90 -23.02 -6.46
N ARG A 431 -5.95 -22.37 -7.15
CA ARG A 431 -4.93 -23.11 -7.93
C ARG A 431 -3.98 -23.90 -7.04
N HIS A 432 -3.63 -23.38 -5.86
CA HIS A 432 -2.83 -24.09 -4.88
C HIS A 432 -3.60 -25.28 -4.29
N LEU A 433 -4.80 -25.04 -3.78
CA LEU A 433 -5.64 -26.07 -3.16
C LEU A 433 -6.00 -27.20 -4.12
N ARG A 434 -6.30 -26.91 -5.41
CA ARG A 434 -6.50 -27.97 -6.42
C ARG A 434 -5.29 -28.88 -6.59
N ARG A 435 -4.07 -28.35 -6.43
CA ARG A 435 -2.83 -29.13 -6.56
C ARG A 435 -2.55 -29.93 -5.28
N ALA A 436 -2.81 -29.33 -4.12
CA ALA A 436 -2.55 -29.93 -2.82
C ALA A 436 -3.57 -31.02 -2.47
N GLU A 437 -4.86 -30.80 -2.77
CA GLU A 437 -5.97 -31.68 -2.41
C GLU A 437 -6.96 -31.84 -3.59
N PRO A 438 -6.69 -32.78 -4.52
CA PRO A 438 -7.51 -32.94 -5.73
C PRO A 438 -8.98 -33.26 -5.47
N GLY A 439 -9.32 -33.85 -4.31
CA GLY A 439 -10.70 -34.15 -3.92
C GLY A 439 -11.58 -32.91 -3.74
N LEU A 440 -10.96 -31.74 -3.52
CA LEU A 440 -11.64 -30.45 -3.34
C LEU A 440 -12.03 -29.79 -4.67
N THR A 441 -11.57 -30.31 -5.82
CA THR A 441 -11.80 -29.72 -7.15
C THR A 441 -13.28 -29.38 -7.44
N PRO A 442 -14.27 -30.25 -7.15
CA PRO A 442 -15.68 -29.91 -7.41
C PRO A 442 -16.17 -28.68 -6.62
N VAL A 443 -15.69 -28.51 -5.38
CA VAL A 443 -16.01 -27.33 -4.55
C VAL A 443 -15.38 -26.09 -5.15
N ILE A 444 -14.09 -26.15 -5.52
CA ILE A 444 -13.39 -25.01 -6.10
C ILE A 444 -14.01 -24.60 -7.44
N ASP A 445 -14.34 -25.55 -8.31
CA ASP A 445 -14.99 -25.28 -9.59
C ASP A 445 -16.36 -24.61 -9.38
N ARG A 446 -17.07 -24.99 -8.30
CA ARG A 446 -18.33 -24.34 -7.94
C ARG A 446 -18.11 -22.91 -7.41
N LEU A 447 -17.11 -22.68 -6.55
CA LEU A 447 -16.77 -21.36 -6.04
C LEU A 447 -16.36 -20.39 -7.17
N GLU A 448 -15.51 -20.83 -8.10
CA GLU A 448 -15.14 -20.03 -9.29
C GLU A 448 -16.37 -19.70 -10.17
N ALA A 449 -17.29 -20.65 -10.34
CA ALA A 449 -18.53 -20.38 -11.05
C ALA A 449 -19.41 -19.34 -10.33
N GLU A 450 -19.48 -19.39 -8.99
CA GLU A 450 -20.17 -18.39 -8.19
C GLU A 450 -19.47 -17.02 -8.25
N HIS A 451 -18.13 -16.95 -8.31
CA HIS A 451 -17.39 -15.70 -8.53
C HIS A 451 -17.78 -15.00 -9.84
N HIS A 452 -17.90 -15.76 -10.94
CA HIS A 452 -18.35 -15.20 -12.21
C HIS A 452 -19.75 -14.59 -12.11
N VAL A 453 -20.68 -15.28 -11.45
CA VAL A 453 -22.04 -14.75 -11.24
C VAL A 453 -22.01 -13.52 -10.33
N ILE A 454 -21.20 -13.52 -9.28
CA ILE A 454 -21.06 -12.34 -8.40
C ILE A 454 -20.51 -11.15 -9.18
N HIS A 455 -19.52 -11.34 -10.06
CA HIS A 455 -19.04 -10.25 -10.92
C HIS A 455 -20.14 -9.70 -11.83
N ASP A 456 -20.96 -10.55 -12.46
CA ASP A 456 -22.10 -10.09 -13.27
C ASP A 456 -23.13 -9.30 -12.43
N LEU A 457 -23.34 -9.70 -11.17
CA LEU A 457 -24.23 -8.98 -10.24
C LEU A 457 -23.65 -7.63 -9.79
N LEU A 458 -22.32 -7.54 -9.63
CA LEU A 458 -21.64 -6.28 -9.32
C LEU A 458 -21.72 -5.30 -10.50
N ASP A 459 -21.59 -5.78 -11.74
CA ASP A 459 -21.79 -4.98 -12.95
C ASP A 459 -23.25 -4.49 -13.05
N ARG A 460 -24.22 -5.36 -12.79
CA ARG A 460 -25.65 -4.98 -12.71
C ARG A 460 -25.92 -3.93 -11.64
N LEU A 461 -25.25 -4.00 -10.49
CA LEU A 461 -25.36 -3.00 -9.43
C LEU A 461 -24.79 -1.64 -9.87
N ASP A 462 -23.65 -1.63 -10.58
CA ASP A 462 -23.04 -0.41 -11.12
C ASP A 462 -23.97 0.28 -12.13
N GLU A 463 -24.56 -0.49 -13.05
CA GLU A 463 -25.55 0.03 -14.01
C GLU A 463 -26.78 0.65 -13.30
N ALA A 464 -27.27 0.01 -12.24
CA ALA A 464 -28.38 0.53 -11.44
C ALA A 464 -28.00 1.85 -10.73
N LEU A 465 -26.77 1.96 -10.21
CA LEU A 465 -26.27 3.20 -9.60
C LEU A 465 -26.17 4.34 -10.61
N VAL A 466 -25.66 4.07 -11.82
CA VAL A 466 -25.63 5.06 -12.90
C VAL A 466 -27.05 5.52 -13.26
N THR A 467 -28.01 4.60 -13.25
CA THR A 467 -29.42 4.91 -13.49
C THR A 467 -30.01 5.82 -12.41
N VAL A 468 -29.72 5.56 -11.14
CA VAL A 468 -30.15 6.44 -10.03
C VAL A 468 -29.62 7.87 -10.19
N VAL A 469 -28.37 8.03 -10.62
CA VAL A 469 -27.77 9.35 -10.84
C VAL A 469 -28.37 10.05 -12.06
N THR A 470 -28.56 9.34 -13.17
CA THR A 470 -29.05 9.93 -14.42
C THR A 470 -30.56 10.23 -14.40
N ALA A 471 -31.33 9.53 -13.56
CA ALA A 471 -32.75 9.74 -13.36
C ALA A 471 -33.10 10.62 -12.15
N ASP A 472 -32.16 11.42 -11.65
CA ASP A 472 -32.31 12.32 -10.48
C ASP A 472 -32.92 11.64 -9.24
N GLY A 473 -32.59 10.37 -9.00
CA GLY A 473 -33.08 9.60 -7.85
C GLY A 473 -34.58 9.27 -7.89
N SER A 474 -35.15 9.08 -9.09
CA SER A 474 -36.54 8.62 -9.23
C SER A 474 -36.82 7.34 -8.44
N THR A 475 -38.06 7.18 -7.93
CA THR A 475 -38.46 6.01 -7.15
C THR A 475 -38.20 4.69 -7.88
N ALA A 476 -38.49 4.63 -9.18
CA ALA A 476 -38.23 3.44 -10.00
C ALA A 476 -36.74 3.06 -10.04
N ALA A 477 -35.85 4.04 -10.20
CA ALA A 477 -34.41 3.79 -10.20
C ALA A 477 -33.90 3.34 -8.82
N LEU A 478 -34.48 3.85 -7.72
CA LEU A 478 -34.14 3.42 -6.36
C LEU A 478 -34.66 2.01 -6.05
N ASP A 479 -35.83 1.64 -6.55
CA ASP A 479 -36.37 0.28 -6.44
C ASP A 479 -35.52 -0.72 -7.23
N ASP A 480 -35.07 -0.36 -8.43
CA ASP A 480 -34.15 -1.19 -9.24
C ASP A 480 -32.78 -1.36 -8.55
N LEU A 481 -32.24 -0.28 -7.95
CA LEU A 481 -31.01 -0.33 -7.17
C LEU A 481 -31.15 -1.27 -5.96
N ALA A 482 -32.25 -1.15 -5.22
CA ALA A 482 -32.52 -2.00 -4.07
C ALA A 482 -32.66 -3.47 -4.46
N ALA A 483 -33.35 -3.77 -5.56
CA ALA A 483 -33.51 -5.14 -6.06
C ALA A 483 -32.17 -5.76 -6.48
N SER A 484 -31.32 -5.01 -7.19
CA SER A 484 -29.97 -5.47 -7.56
C SER A 484 -29.08 -5.69 -6.33
N LEU A 485 -29.16 -4.81 -5.33
CA LEU A 485 -28.40 -4.94 -4.09
C LEU A 485 -28.87 -6.12 -3.23
N ASP A 486 -30.18 -6.37 -3.13
CA ASP A 486 -30.72 -7.52 -2.41
C ASP A 486 -30.30 -8.85 -3.06
N LEU A 487 -30.29 -8.93 -4.40
CA LEU A 487 -29.82 -10.12 -5.11
C LEU A 487 -28.32 -10.36 -4.90
N LEU A 488 -27.49 -9.31 -4.97
CA LEU A 488 -26.07 -9.39 -4.64
C LEU A 488 -25.85 -9.82 -3.19
N THR A 489 -26.68 -9.31 -2.27
CA THR A 489 -26.59 -9.64 -0.84
C THR A 489 -26.85 -11.12 -0.59
N ASP A 490 -27.94 -11.63 -1.15
CA ASP A 490 -28.29 -13.05 -1.03
C ASP A 490 -27.19 -13.95 -1.62
N ALA A 491 -26.67 -13.59 -2.80
CA ALA A 491 -25.60 -14.31 -3.48
C ALA A 491 -24.32 -14.32 -2.64
N LEU A 492 -23.84 -13.14 -2.20
CA LEU A 492 -22.56 -13.00 -1.52
C LEU A 492 -22.58 -13.63 -0.13
N LEU A 493 -23.63 -13.42 0.69
CA LEU A 493 -23.70 -14.04 2.02
C LEU A 493 -23.74 -15.57 1.94
N SER A 494 -24.49 -16.09 0.96
CA SER A 494 -24.57 -17.53 0.70
C SER A 494 -23.22 -18.09 0.21
N HIS A 495 -22.52 -17.35 -0.64
CA HIS A 495 -21.21 -17.70 -1.17
C HIS A 495 -20.13 -17.74 -0.09
N LEU A 496 -19.92 -16.64 0.65
CA LEU A 496 -18.88 -16.54 1.70
C LEU A 496 -19.04 -17.63 2.78
N SER A 497 -20.28 -17.94 3.15
CA SER A 497 -20.57 -18.98 4.14
C SER A 497 -20.33 -20.39 3.60
N TYR A 498 -20.54 -20.59 2.30
CA TYR A 498 -20.21 -21.85 1.63
C TYR A 498 -18.69 -22.03 1.55
N GLU A 499 -17.98 -21.00 1.11
CA GLU A 499 -16.53 -21.02 1.01
C GLU A 499 -15.86 -21.32 2.36
N GLU A 500 -16.21 -20.59 3.42
CA GLU A 500 -15.66 -20.86 4.75
C GLU A 500 -15.94 -22.29 5.21
N ARG A 501 -17.16 -22.79 4.99
CA ARG A 501 -17.51 -24.15 5.41
C ARG A 501 -16.62 -25.20 4.74
N GLU A 502 -16.32 -25.03 3.46
CA GLU A 502 -15.57 -26.04 2.70
C GLU A 502 -14.05 -25.82 2.74
N LEU A 503 -13.57 -24.58 2.91
CA LEU A 503 -12.14 -24.25 2.73
C LEU A 503 -11.36 -24.04 4.03
N LEU A 504 -12.00 -23.80 5.18
CA LEU A 504 -11.27 -23.52 6.43
C LEU A 504 -10.29 -24.64 6.83
N LEU A 505 -10.72 -25.90 6.75
CA LEU A 505 -9.87 -27.04 7.04
C LEU A 505 -8.77 -27.23 5.97
N PRO A 506 -9.09 -27.27 4.65
CA PRO A 506 -8.06 -27.31 3.60
C PRO A 506 -7.01 -26.21 3.70
N LEU A 507 -7.41 -24.98 4.02
CA LEU A 507 -6.50 -23.84 4.21
C LEU A 507 -5.58 -24.01 5.42
N ALA A 508 -6.09 -24.60 6.50
CA ALA A 508 -5.25 -24.89 7.66
C ALA A 508 -4.26 -26.04 7.41
N GLU A 509 -4.61 -26.98 6.54
CA GLU A 509 -3.73 -28.10 6.17
C GLU A 509 -2.66 -27.70 5.15
N HIS A 510 -3.01 -26.86 4.17
CA HIS A 510 -2.18 -26.61 2.99
C HIS A 510 -1.69 -25.16 2.85
N GLY A 511 -2.22 -24.21 3.62
CA GLY A 511 -1.92 -22.78 3.46
C GLY A 511 -2.51 -22.17 2.18
N MET A 512 -2.07 -20.95 1.82
CA MET A 512 -2.60 -20.18 0.69
C MET A 512 -1.82 -20.30 -0.63
N GLY A 513 -0.69 -21.02 -0.61
CA GLY A 513 0.20 -21.18 -1.78
C GLY A 513 1.60 -20.65 -1.54
#